data_AF-A0A167B075-F1
#
_entry.id   AF-A0A167B075-F1
#
_cell.length_a   1.000
_cell.length_b   1.000
_cell.length_c   1.000
_cell.angle_alpha   90.00
_cell.angle_beta   90.00
_cell.angle_gamma   90.00
#
_symmetry.space_group_name_H-M   'P 1'
#
loop_
_entity.id
_entity.type
_entity.pdbx_description
1 polymer ?
#
loop_
_entity_poly.entity_id
_entity_poly.type
_entity_poly.pdbx_seq_one_letter_code
_entity_poly.pdbx_strand_id
1 'polypeptide(L)'
;MNKQYPGRRLWMVVRLLAWLPLPLVTGFGAAIATLITLVPLRYASAYRVVLINLLATHPQMSYAEAKKIGRQSLRELGRTLTEFSHVWHRPVEETLSRVTHIHGEQAFLDACASERPVLMLSLHQGSWEISNLYVGDKGSRDKTLIMYQPHPATLMDAMVKAARERTGSVLIPTNSQGVKKALAAMKAGGTLGILSDHNPGNRSNPSVPFFGYDVPTPALIDKLVQRYRPHVFIVSCIR
;
A
#
# COMPACT_ATOMS: atom_id res chain seq x y z
N MET A 1 -5.07 21.56 30.89
CA MET A 1 -5.66 20.36 30.26
C MET A 1 -4.88 20.02 29.00
N ASN A 2 -3.96 19.06 29.09
CA ASN A 2 -3.06 18.68 28.01
C ASN A 2 -3.83 17.78 27.02
N LYS A 3 -4.37 18.35 25.92
CA LYS A 3 -4.96 17.53 24.85
C LYS A 3 -3.82 16.71 24.23
N GLN A 4 -3.61 15.49 24.71
CA GLN A 4 -2.75 14.52 24.04
C GLN A 4 -3.35 14.27 22.67
N TYR A 5 -2.71 14.78 21.62
CA TYR A 5 -3.02 14.39 20.24
C TYR A 5 -2.62 12.91 20.09
N PRO A 6 -3.58 11.97 19.96
CA PRO A 6 -3.24 10.56 19.78
C PRO A 6 -2.39 10.43 18.51
N GLY A 7 -1.22 9.80 18.65
CA GLY A 7 -0.26 9.63 17.55
C GLY A 7 0.93 10.58 17.55
N ARG A 8 1.02 11.61 18.42
CA ARG A 8 2.18 12.54 18.45
C ARG A 8 3.53 11.84 18.65
N ARG A 9 3.61 10.87 19.56
CA ARG A 9 4.84 10.10 19.80
C ARG A 9 5.26 9.31 18.57
N LEU A 10 4.30 8.60 17.96
CA LEU A 10 4.55 7.82 16.75
C LEU A 10 5.01 8.73 15.60
N TRP A 11 4.35 9.87 15.41
CA TRP A 11 4.74 10.85 14.41
C TRP A 11 6.16 11.41 14.63
N MET A 12 6.53 11.74 15.89
CA MET A 12 7.90 12.19 16.18
C MET A 12 8.94 11.12 15.87
N VAL A 13 8.67 9.85 16.17
CA VAL A 13 9.57 8.74 15.82
C VAL A 13 9.74 8.64 14.30
N VAL A 14 8.65 8.66 13.54
CA VAL A 14 8.71 8.62 12.07
C VAL A 14 9.50 9.81 11.53
N ARG A 15 9.27 11.01 12.07
CA ARG A 15 10.00 12.22 11.65
C ARG A 15 11.50 12.13 11.96
N LEU A 16 11.88 11.59 13.12
CA LEU A 16 13.29 11.40 13.49
C LEU A 16 13.98 10.37 12.58
N LEU A 17 13.30 9.28 12.25
CA LEU A 17 13.83 8.29 11.31
C LEU A 17 14.12 8.92 9.94
N ALA A 18 13.26 9.82 9.44
CA ALA A 18 13.46 10.48 8.15
C ALA A 18 14.74 11.36 8.07
N TRP A 19 15.31 11.76 9.21
CA TRP A 19 16.56 12.53 9.28
C TRP A 19 17.80 11.66 9.10
N LEU A 20 17.69 10.36 9.33
CA LEU A 20 18.80 9.41 9.14
C LEU A 20 18.94 9.06 7.64
N PRO A 21 20.14 8.65 7.19
CA PRO A 21 20.31 8.06 5.86
C PRO A 21 19.42 6.82 5.65
N LEU A 22 18.83 6.70 4.46
CA LEU A 22 17.91 5.61 4.10
C LEU A 22 18.48 4.19 4.37
N PRO A 23 19.77 3.90 4.12
CA PRO A 23 20.34 2.58 4.45
C PRO A 23 20.30 2.26 5.95
N LEU A 24 20.47 3.27 6.82
CA LEU A 24 20.39 3.08 8.27
C LEU A 24 18.96 2.84 8.72
N VAL A 25 18.00 3.59 8.16
CA VAL A 25 16.58 3.45 8.47
C VAL A 25 16.05 2.07 8.07
N THR A 26 16.34 1.66 6.83
CA THR A 26 15.95 0.34 6.33
C THR A 26 16.67 -0.80 7.07
N GLY A 27 17.97 -0.61 7.38
CA GLY A 27 18.74 -1.55 8.19
C GLY A 27 18.16 -1.72 9.59
N PHE A 28 17.74 -0.63 10.23
CA PHE A 28 17.05 -0.65 11.51
C PHE A 28 15.71 -1.40 11.45
N GLY A 29 14.90 -1.15 10.43
CA GLY A 29 13.65 -1.88 10.20
C GLY A 29 13.87 -3.38 10.01
N ALA A 30 14.88 -3.76 9.21
CA ALA A 30 15.26 -5.16 9.01
C ALA A 30 15.76 -5.82 10.30
N ALA A 31 16.52 -5.10 11.13
CA ALA A 31 17.04 -5.59 12.39
C ALA A 31 15.90 -5.88 13.38
N ILE A 32 14.95 -4.95 13.56
CA ILE A 32 13.77 -5.15 14.41
C ILE A 32 12.96 -6.36 13.92
N ALA A 33 12.68 -6.44 12.62
CA ALA A 33 11.97 -7.57 12.05
C ALA A 33 12.70 -8.90 12.30
N THR A 34 14.03 -8.91 12.17
CA THR A 34 14.84 -10.10 12.47
C THR A 34 14.67 -10.53 13.92
N LEU A 35 14.72 -9.59 14.88
CA LEU A 35 14.53 -9.87 16.31
C LEU A 35 13.15 -10.48 16.58
N ILE A 36 12.09 -10.00 15.93
CA ILE A 36 10.73 -10.57 16.05
C ILE A 36 10.72 -12.06 15.67
N THR A 37 11.52 -12.49 14.69
CA THR A 37 11.59 -13.91 14.28
C THR A 37 12.38 -14.81 15.22
N LEU A 38 13.07 -14.25 16.22
CA LEU A 38 13.78 -14.99 17.26
C LEU A 38 12.90 -15.24 18.49
N VAL A 39 11.86 -14.43 18.68
CA VAL A 39 10.91 -14.57 19.79
C VAL A 39 10.02 -15.81 19.58
N PRO A 40 9.61 -16.53 20.65
CA PRO A 40 8.67 -17.64 20.52
C PRO A 40 7.39 -17.26 19.77
N LEU A 41 6.91 -18.15 18.87
CA LEU A 41 5.80 -17.87 17.94
C LEU A 41 4.49 -17.44 18.61
N ARG A 42 4.26 -17.81 19.87
CA ARG A 42 3.09 -17.36 20.65
C ARG A 42 3.08 -15.84 20.88
N TYR A 43 4.26 -15.21 20.88
CA TYR A 43 4.43 -13.76 21.07
C TYR A 43 4.77 -13.03 19.76
N ALA A 44 5.21 -13.75 18.72
CA ALA A 44 5.54 -13.19 17.41
C ALA A 44 4.38 -13.34 16.42
N SER A 45 3.26 -12.65 16.67
CA SER A 45 2.02 -12.79 15.89
C SER A 45 2.22 -12.58 14.38
N ALA A 46 2.95 -11.52 13.99
CA ALA A 46 3.24 -11.23 12.59
C ALA A 46 4.02 -12.37 11.92
N TYR A 47 5.08 -12.87 12.56
CA TYR A 47 5.87 -13.97 12.01
C TYR A 47 5.05 -15.27 11.93
N ARG A 48 4.21 -15.55 12.94
CA ARG A 48 3.30 -16.69 12.93
C ARG A 48 2.33 -16.63 11.74
N VAL A 49 1.74 -15.46 11.46
CA VAL A 49 0.83 -15.27 10.31
C VAL A 49 1.56 -15.50 8.99
N VAL A 50 2.79 -15.00 8.85
CA VAL A 50 3.61 -15.26 7.65
C VAL A 50 3.81 -16.76 7.41
N LEU A 51 4.14 -17.53 8.45
CA LEU A 51 4.32 -18.98 8.33
C LEU A 51 3.02 -19.70 7.96
N ILE A 52 1.90 -19.32 8.58
CA ILE A 52 0.57 -19.87 8.25
C ILE A 52 0.25 -19.61 6.78
N ASN A 53 0.42 -18.38 6.31
CA ASN A 53 0.13 -18.01 4.93
C ASN A 53 1.02 -18.78 3.94
N LEU A 54 2.32 -18.93 4.22
CA LEU A 54 3.24 -19.68 3.35
C LEU A 54 2.84 -21.15 3.24
N LEU A 55 2.56 -21.81 4.37
CA LEU A 55 2.20 -23.23 4.39
C LEU A 55 0.80 -23.49 3.82
N ALA A 56 -0.14 -22.57 3.99
CA ALA A 56 -1.46 -22.68 3.39
C ALA A 56 -1.41 -22.51 1.87
N THR A 57 -0.68 -21.49 1.39
CA THR A 57 -0.59 -21.20 -0.05
C THR A 57 0.35 -22.14 -0.81
N HIS A 58 1.29 -22.79 -0.11
CA HIS A 58 2.24 -23.74 -0.69
C HIS A 58 2.31 -25.02 0.18
N PRO A 59 1.30 -25.91 0.12
CA PRO A 59 1.20 -27.08 1.00
C PRO A 59 2.39 -28.04 0.96
N GLN A 60 3.08 -28.10 -0.17
CA GLN A 60 4.28 -28.90 -0.42
C GLN A 60 5.57 -28.28 0.17
N MET A 61 5.53 -27.04 0.68
CA MET A 61 6.69 -26.38 1.28
C MET A 61 6.99 -26.96 2.67
N SER A 62 8.25 -27.30 2.92
CA SER A 62 8.66 -27.74 4.26
C SER A 62 8.62 -26.59 5.27
N TYR A 63 8.48 -26.92 6.55
CA TYR A 63 8.51 -25.90 7.60
C TYR A 63 9.85 -25.15 7.67
N ALA A 64 10.97 -25.81 7.33
CA ALA A 64 12.29 -25.17 7.29
C ALA A 64 12.38 -24.10 6.18
N GLU A 65 11.85 -24.41 5.00
CA GLU A 65 11.75 -23.46 3.88
C GLU A 65 10.82 -22.29 4.21
N ALA A 66 9.65 -22.58 4.80
CA ALA A 66 8.72 -21.55 5.26
C ALA A 66 9.38 -20.60 6.28
N LYS A 67 10.21 -21.12 7.20
CA LYS A 67 10.97 -20.27 8.13
C LYS A 67 12.02 -19.41 7.43
N LYS A 68 12.73 -19.94 6.43
CA LYS A 68 13.73 -19.21 5.64
C LYS A 68 13.07 -18.06 4.88
N ILE A 69 12.03 -18.35 4.10
CA ILE A 69 11.29 -17.35 3.31
C ILE A 69 10.58 -16.36 4.24
N GLY A 70 9.92 -16.85 5.29
CA GLY A 70 9.18 -16.00 6.22
C GLY A 70 10.06 -14.99 6.96
N ARG A 71 11.31 -15.36 7.30
CA ARG A 71 12.28 -14.43 7.88
C ARG A 71 12.70 -13.34 6.91
N GLN A 72 12.92 -13.71 5.64
CA GLN A 72 13.24 -12.75 4.60
C GLN A 72 12.07 -11.80 4.34
N SER A 73 10.85 -12.33 4.21
CA SER A 73 9.63 -11.56 4.05
C SER A 73 9.43 -10.55 5.18
N LEU A 74 9.61 -10.97 6.44
CA LEU A 74 9.46 -10.07 7.58
C LEU A 74 10.55 -8.98 7.60
N ARG A 75 11.78 -9.30 7.21
CA ARG A 75 12.87 -8.30 7.06
C ARG A 75 12.51 -7.25 6.03
N GLU A 76 11.99 -7.65 4.88
CA GLU A 76 11.56 -6.72 3.82
C GLU A 76 10.36 -5.88 4.25
N LEU A 77 9.40 -6.46 4.98
CA LEU A 77 8.32 -5.70 5.61
C LEU A 77 8.87 -4.65 6.59
N GLY A 78 9.83 -5.04 7.43
CA GLY A 78 10.51 -4.13 8.36
C GLY A 78 11.18 -2.96 7.65
N ARG A 79 11.93 -3.23 6.57
CA ARG A 79 12.50 -2.18 5.70
C ARG A 79 11.40 -1.26 5.19
N THR A 80 10.39 -1.82 4.49
CA THR A 80 9.28 -1.06 3.91
C THR A 80 8.58 -0.15 4.93
N LEU A 81 8.22 -0.66 6.11
CA LEU A 81 7.55 0.13 7.14
C LEU A 81 8.41 1.31 7.61
N THR A 82 9.73 1.13 7.70
CA THR A 82 10.65 2.22 8.06
C THR A 82 10.90 3.18 6.91
N GLU A 83 10.85 2.75 5.65
CA GLU A 83 10.97 3.63 4.48
C GLU A 83 9.85 4.65 4.37
N PHE A 84 8.67 4.34 4.91
CA PHE A 84 7.56 5.28 4.93
C PHE A 84 7.94 6.59 5.62
N SER A 85 8.87 6.56 6.57
CA SER A 85 9.42 7.79 7.15
C SER A 85 10.02 8.71 6.09
N HIS A 86 10.80 8.19 5.16
CA HIS A 86 11.37 8.94 4.05
C HIS A 86 10.28 9.39 3.09
N VAL A 87 9.45 8.47 2.61
CA VAL A 87 8.41 8.78 1.62
C VAL A 87 7.46 9.87 2.13
N TRP A 88 7.14 9.88 3.44
CA TRP A 88 6.22 10.85 4.01
C TRP A 88 6.85 12.21 4.37
N HIS A 89 8.17 12.30 4.55
CA HIS A 89 8.81 13.52 5.08
C HIS A 89 9.87 14.14 4.16
N ARG A 90 10.53 13.36 3.30
CA ARG A 90 11.56 13.86 2.39
C ARG A 90 10.94 14.57 1.18
N PRO A 91 11.66 15.48 0.49
CA PRO A 91 11.19 16.06 -0.77
C PRO A 91 10.70 14.99 -1.74
N VAL A 92 9.64 15.29 -2.50
CA VAL A 92 9.05 14.31 -3.43
C VAL A 92 10.09 13.95 -4.49
N GLU A 93 10.80 14.95 -4.99
CA GLU A 93 11.83 14.85 -6.01
C GLU A 93 12.98 13.95 -5.55
N GLU A 94 13.40 14.07 -4.27
CA GLU A 94 14.41 13.19 -3.65
C GLU A 94 13.91 11.75 -3.50
N THR A 95 12.61 11.56 -3.32
CA THR A 95 12.02 10.23 -3.17
C THR A 95 11.85 9.56 -4.53
N LEU A 96 11.31 10.28 -5.51
CA LEU A 96 11.08 9.78 -6.87
C LEU A 96 12.36 9.57 -7.66
N SER A 97 13.43 10.33 -7.39
CA SER A 97 14.75 10.10 -8.03
C SER A 97 15.40 8.76 -7.69
N ARG A 98 14.87 8.05 -6.68
CA ARG A 98 15.31 6.70 -6.30
C ARG A 98 14.68 5.62 -7.18
N VAL A 99 13.64 5.96 -7.96
CA VAL A 99 13.06 5.05 -8.94
C VAL A 99 13.99 4.99 -10.15
N THR A 100 14.71 3.88 -10.29
CA THR A 100 15.75 3.73 -11.32
C THR A 100 15.20 3.18 -12.64
N HIS A 101 14.14 2.38 -12.58
CA HIS A 101 13.53 1.72 -13.74
C HIS A 101 12.02 1.72 -13.60
N ILE A 102 11.32 1.97 -14.70
CA ILE A 102 9.85 1.97 -14.75
C ILE A 102 9.43 1.17 -15.98
N HIS A 103 8.64 0.13 -15.73
CA HIS A 103 8.07 -0.69 -16.79
C HIS A 103 6.62 -0.28 -17.02
N GLY A 104 6.25 -0.07 -18.29
CA GLY A 104 4.88 0.30 -18.66
C GLY A 104 4.52 1.77 -18.44
N GLU A 105 5.50 2.66 -18.23
CA GLU A 105 5.26 4.11 -18.05
C GLU A 105 4.50 4.70 -19.23
N GLN A 106 4.98 4.49 -20.45
CA GLN A 106 4.34 5.06 -21.64
C GLN A 106 2.88 4.60 -21.77
N ALA A 107 2.61 3.31 -21.54
CA ALA A 107 1.25 2.78 -21.59
C ALA A 107 0.34 3.44 -20.53
N PHE A 108 0.88 3.72 -19.33
CA PHE A 108 0.16 4.46 -18.30
C PHE A 108 -0.11 5.90 -18.72
N LEU A 109 0.88 6.62 -19.26
CA LEU A 109 0.72 7.99 -19.73
C LEU A 109 -0.29 8.09 -20.88
N ASP A 110 -0.23 7.17 -21.84
CA ASP A 110 -1.18 7.09 -22.96
C ASP A 110 -2.60 6.82 -22.45
N ALA A 111 -2.76 5.92 -21.48
CA ALA A 111 -4.04 5.65 -20.86
C ALA A 111 -4.60 6.88 -20.11
N CYS A 112 -3.75 7.63 -19.41
CA CYS A 112 -4.13 8.88 -18.75
C CYS A 112 -4.50 9.99 -19.74
N ALA A 113 -3.96 9.97 -20.96
CA ALA A 113 -4.33 10.91 -22.03
C ALA A 113 -5.62 10.51 -22.77
N SER A 114 -6.13 9.29 -22.56
CA SER A 114 -7.35 8.80 -23.17
C SER A 114 -8.62 9.26 -22.43
N GLU A 115 -9.79 9.14 -23.07
CA GLU A 115 -11.08 9.41 -22.42
C GLU A 115 -11.53 8.28 -21.49
N ARG A 116 -10.93 7.09 -21.60
CA ARG A 116 -11.28 5.94 -20.76
C ARG A 116 -10.61 6.09 -19.40
N PRO A 117 -11.31 5.81 -18.30
CA PRO A 117 -10.72 5.91 -16.97
C PRO A 117 -9.59 4.90 -16.77
N VAL A 118 -8.73 5.18 -15.79
CA VAL A 118 -7.62 4.33 -15.40
C VAL A 118 -7.89 3.71 -14.03
N LEU A 119 -7.77 2.39 -13.91
CA LEU A 119 -7.87 1.67 -12.66
C LEU A 119 -6.50 1.08 -12.31
N MET A 120 -5.91 1.55 -11.22
CA MET A 120 -4.63 1.07 -10.70
C MET A 120 -4.87 0.16 -9.52
N LEU A 121 -4.46 -1.10 -9.67
CA LEU A 121 -4.56 -2.12 -8.63
C LEU A 121 -3.16 -2.36 -8.07
N SER A 122 -2.99 -2.20 -6.78
CA SER A 122 -1.75 -2.54 -6.07
C SER A 122 -2.02 -3.62 -5.04
N LEU A 123 -0.94 -4.30 -4.63
CA LEU A 123 -0.90 -5.17 -3.47
C LEU A 123 -0.15 -4.45 -2.34
N HIS A 124 -0.30 -4.91 -1.10
CA HIS A 124 0.54 -4.49 0.03
C HIS A 124 1.92 -5.14 -0.05
N GLN A 125 2.65 -4.84 -1.12
CA GLN A 125 3.95 -5.44 -1.45
C GLN A 125 4.99 -4.37 -1.80
N GLY A 126 6.24 -4.61 -1.40
CA GLY A 126 7.36 -3.75 -1.74
C GLY A 126 7.23 -2.36 -1.11
N SER A 127 7.56 -1.30 -1.86
CA SER A 127 7.54 0.10 -1.42
C SER A 127 6.37 0.85 -2.05
N TRP A 128 5.15 0.34 -1.86
CA TRP A 128 3.93 0.84 -2.51
C TRP A 128 3.62 2.34 -2.29
N GLU A 129 4.14 2.95 -1.21
CA GLU A 129 3.98 4.40 -0.98
C GLU A 129 4.69 5.24 -2.05
N ILE A 130 5.76 4.73 -2.67
CA ILE A 130 6.44 5.40 -3.78
C ILE A 130 5.54 5.41 -5.02
N SER A 131 4.85 4.29 -5.29
CA SER A 131 3.89 4.20 -6.39
C SER A 131 2.78 5.23 -6.27
N ASN A 132 2.29 5.50 -5.05
CA ASN A 132 1.30 6.57 -4.83
C ASN A 132 1.84 7.95 -5.25
N LEU A 133 3.05 8.30 -4.81
CA LEU A 133 3.66 9.59 -5.17
C LEU A 133 3.85 9.72 -6.68
N TYR A 134 4.36 8.66 -7.31
CA TYR A 134 4.62 8.60 -8.74
C TYR A 134 3.34 8.78 -9.57
N VAL A 135 2.29 8.03 -9.21
CA VAL A 135 0.99 8.09 -9.90
C VAL A 135 0.32 9.45 -9.73
N GLY A 136 0.43 10.06 -8.56
CA GLY A 136 0.00 11.45 -8.39
C GLY A 136 0.75 12.38 -9.33
N ASP A 137 2.09 12.31 -9.35
CA ASP A 137 2.96 13.23 -10.10
C ASP A 137 2.74 13.16 -11.61
N LYS A 138 2.65 11.93 -12.15
CA LYS A 138 2.51 11.66 -13.59
C LYS A 138 1.08 11.55 -14.08
N GLY A 139 0.16 11.24 -13.19
CA GLY A 139 -1.26 11.16 -13.52
C GLY A 139 -1.84 12.53 -13.84
N SER A 140 -3.13 12.53 -14.21
CA SER A 140 -3.86 13.79 -14.35
C SER A 140 -4.09 14.40 -12.97
N ARG A 141 -3.43 15.53 -12.69
CA ARG A 141 -3.63 16.32 -11.46
C ARG A 141 -5.12 16.56 -11.22
N ASP A 142 -5.56 16.41 -9.97
CA ASP A 142 -6.95 16.52 -9.51
C ASP A 142 -7.94 15.47 -10.05
N LYS A 143 -7.48 14.52 -10.87
CA LYS A 143 -8.27 13.37 -11.34
C LYS A 143 -7.79 12.03 -10.81
N THR A 144 -6.75 12.01 -9.98
CA THR A 144 -6.20 10.80 -9.36
C THR A 144 -6.74 10.62 -7.95
N LEU A 145 -7.67 9.69 -7.76
CA LEU A 145 -8.21 9.33 -6.45
C LEU A 145 -7.58 8.03 -5.94
N ILE A 146 -7.24 7.98 -4.66
CA ILE A 146 -6.68 6.76 -4.03
C ILE A 146 -7.54 6.38 -2.84
N MET A 147 -8.00 5.11 -2.80
CA MET A 147 -8.78 4.63 -1.66
C MET A 147 -7.89 4.45 -0.44
N TYR A 148 -8.32 5.03 0.68
CA TYR A 148 -7.60 5.08 1.94
C TYR A 148 -8.51 4.73 3.12
N GLN A 149 -8.03 3.85 3.99
CA GLN A 149 -8.67 3.57 5.27
C GLN A 149 -8.09 4.53 6.33
N PRO A 150 -8.90 5.40 6.94
CA PRO A 150 -8.42 6.31 7.99
C PRO A 150 -7.80 5.55 9.16
N HIS A 151 -6.68 6.05 9.66
CA HIS A 151 -5.96 5.51 10.80
C HIS A 151 -6.54 6.04 12.12
N PRO A 152 -6.72 5.22 13.17
CA PRO A 152 -7.35 5.65 14.43
C PRO A 152 -6.54 6.71 15.19
N ALA A 153 -5.21 6.75 15.01
CA ALA A 153 -4.37 7.82 15.53
C ALA A 153 -4.48 9.08 14.64
N THR A 154 -5.38 10.00 15.01
CA THR A 154 -5.82 11.13 14.19
C THR A 154 -4.71 12.06 13.70
N LEU A 155 -3.66 12.30 14.51
CA LEU A 155 -2.54 13.12 14.05
C LEU A 155 -1.69 12.38 13.00
N MET A 156 -1.44 11.09 13.20
CA MET A 156 -0.69 10.31 12.21
C MET A 156 -1.48 10.20 10.91
N ASP A 157 -2.80 9.96 11.00
CA ASP A 157 -3.71 9.94 9.86
C ASP A 157 -3.61 11.22 9.02
N ALA A 158 -3.76 12.38 9.67
CA ALA A 158 -3.67 13.68 9.01
C ALA A 158 -2.31 13.89 8.32
N MET A 159 -1.22 13.48 8.97
CA MET A 159 0.13 13.62 8.41
C MET A 159 0.40 12.68 7.24
N VAL A 160 -0.05 11.42 7.33
CA VAL A 160 0.05 10.44 6.22
C VAL A 160 -0.79 10.89 5.04
N LYS A 161 -2.01 11.39 5.29
CA LYS A 161 -2.85 11.96 4.25
C LYS A 161 -2.17 13.15 3.57
N ALA A 162 -1.69 14.11 4.36
CA ALA A 162 -0.96 15.27 3.83
C ALA A 162 0.25 14.85 2.99
N ALA A 163 0.99 13.82 3.44
CA ALA A 163 2.13 13.29 2.71
C ALA A 163 1.77 12.66 1.36
N ARG A 164 0.69 11.86 1.32
CA ARG A 164 0.26 11.16 0.09
C ARG A 164 -0.38 12.09 -0.94
N GLU A 165 -0.96 13.20 -0.50
CA GLU A 165 -1.58 14.20 -1.38
C GLU A 165 -0.57 15.23 -1.95
N ARG A 166 0.73 15.12 -1.60
CA ARG A 166 1.78 16.06 -2.06
C ARG A 166 1.99 16.09 -3.58
N THR A 167 1.60 15.03 -4.29
CA THR A 167 1.79 14.91 -5.74
C THR A 167 0.50 15.03 -6.54
N GLY A 168 -0.58 15.61 -5.98
CA GLY A 168 -1.81 15.87 -6.72
C GLY A 168 -2.83 14.72 -6.76
N SER A 169 -2.53 13.61 -6.07
CA SER A 169 -3.53 12.60 -5.75
C SER A 169 -4.43 13.07 -4.59
N VAL A 170 -5.67 12.58 -4.53
CA VAL A 170 -6.61 12.87 -3.44
C VAL A 170 -7.04 11.56 -2.77
N LEU A 171 -6.92 11.49 -1.44
CA LEU A 171 -7.33 10.32 -0.69
C LEU A 171 -8.84 10.33 -0.43
N ILE A 172 -9.49 9.22 -0.73
CA ILE A 172 -10.93 9.00 -0.48
C ILE A 172 -11.16 7.84 0.49
N PRO A 173 -12.14 7.92 1.39
CA PRO A 173 -12.36 6.88 2.40
C PRO A 173 -12.88 5.58 1.78
N THR A 174 -12.56 4.44 2.38
CA THR A 174 -13.07 3.09 2.03
C THR A 174 -14.52 2.83 2.48
N ASN A 175 -15.36 3.86 2.51
CA ASN A 175 -16.77 3.80 2.88
C ASN A 175 -17.68 4.17 1.70
N SER A 176 -19.00 4.20 1.92
CA SER A 176 -19.98 4.52 0.87
C SER A 176 -19.77 5.88 0.22
N GLN A 177 -19.25 6.88 0.95
CA GLN A 177 -18.96 8.20 0.40
C GLN A 177 -17.76 8.15 -0.56
N GLY A 178 -16.68 7.46 -0.19
CA GLY A 178 -15.55 7.31 -1.10
C GLY A 178 -15.89 6.43 -2.30
N VAL A 179 -16.71 5.39 -2.14
CA VAL A 179 -17.23 4.63 -3.30
C VAL A 179 -17.98 5.53 -4.28
N LYS A 180 -18.83 6.46 -3.79
CA LYS A 180 -19.50 7.44 -4.67
C LYS A 180 -18.49 8.33 -5.41
N LYS A 181 -17.44 8.80 -4.73
CA LYS A 181 -16.38 9.61 -5.35
C LYS A 181 -15.59 8.81 -6.40
N ALA A 182 -15.25 7.56 -6.09
CA ALA A 182 -14.59 6.65 -7.01
C ALA A 182 -15.43 6.45 -8.30
N LEU A 183 -16.72 6.18 -8.17
CA LEU A 183 -17.63 6.04 -9.32
C LEU A 183 -17.71 7.33 -10.16
N ALA A 184 -17.73 8.50 -9.52
CA ALA A 184 -17.74 9.79 -10.20
C ALA A 184 -16.43 10.03 -10.97
N ALA A 185 -15.28 9.74 -10.37
CA ALA A 185 -13.99 9.86 -11.03
C ALA A 185 -13.87 8.91 -12.24
N MET A 186 -14.29 7.65 -12.09
CA MET A 186 -14.29 6.69 -13.20
C MET A 186 -15.22 7.13 -14.33
N LYS A 187 -16.39 7.70 -14.01
CA LYS A 187 -17.29 8.27 -15.03
C LYS A 187 -16.65 9.45 -15.78
N ALA A 188 -15.81 10.22 -15.12
CA ALA A 188 -15.15 11.41 -15.67
C ALA A 188 -13.82 11.11 -16.39
N GLY A 189 -13.49 9.84 -16.64
CA GLY A 189 -12.21 9.45 -17.25
C GLY A 189 -11.00 9.63 -16.33
N GLY A 190 -11.20 9.70 -15.01
CA GLY A 190 -10.13 9.88 -14.03
C GLY A 190 -9.34 8.60 -13.73
N THR A 191 -8.37 8.72 -12.84
CA THR A 191 -7.56 7.61 -12.33
C THR A 191 -8.01 7.23 -10.91
N LEU A 192 -8.19 5.93 -10.66
CA LEU A 192 -8.52 5.39 -9.33
C LEU A 192 -7.51 4.34 -8.90
N GLY A 193 -6.84 4.55 -7.77
CA GLY A 193 -5.95 3.59 -7.14
C GLY A 193 -6.61 2.83 -5.98
N ILE A 194 -6.44 1.51 -5.95
CA ILE A 194 -6.99 0.61 -4.94
C ILE A 194 -5.93 -0.44 -4.53
N LEU A 195 -5.72 -0.61 -3.23
CA LEU A 195 -5.05 -1.79 -2.68
C LEU A 195 -6.08 -2.94 -2.57
N SER A 196 -5.83 -4.04 -3.27
CA SER A 196 -6.88 -4.99 -3.67
C SER A 196 -6.83 -6.36 -2.98
N ASP A 197 -5.88 -6.55 -2.07
CA ASP A 197 -5.48 -7.83 -1.48
C ASP A 197 -5.91 -8.04 -0.03
N HIS A 198 -6.63 -7.09 0.56
CA HIS A 198 -7.16 -7.22 1.91
C HIS A 198 -8.62 -7.68 1.94
N ASN A 199 -8.95 -8.45 2.98
CA ASN A 199 -10.30 -8.93 3.23
C ASN A 199 -11.27 -7.72 3.40
N PRO A 200 -12.35 -7.64 2.61
CA PRO A 200 -13.31 -6.53 2.66
C PRO A 200 -14.27 -6.57 3.86
N GLY A 201 -14.12 -7.53 4.77
CA GLY A 201 -14.97 -7.75 5.94
C GLY A 201 -16.35 -8.31 5.61
N ASN A 202 -17.27 -8.25 6.58
CA ASN A 202 -18.60 -8.89 6.54
C ASN A 202 -19.62 -8.16 5.64
N ARG A 203 -19.23 -7.72 4.46
CA ARG A 203 -20.17 -7.22 3.43
C ARG A 203 -20.46 -8.34 2.43
N SER A 204 -21.59 -8.24 1.71
CA SER A 204 -21.95 -9.12 0.59
C SER A 204 -20.93 -8.97 -0.55
N ASN A 205 -19.77 -9.58 -0.38
CA ASN A 205 -18.69 -9.69 -1.34
C ASN A 205 -18.66 -11.13 -1.88
N PRO A 206 -18.31 -11.31 -3.16
CA PRO A 206 -18.11 -12.65 -3.69
C PRO A 206 -16.95 -13.33 -2.97
N SER A 207 -17.03 -14.66 -2.90
CA SER A 207 -15.86 -15.49 -2.60
C SER A 207 -15.24 -15.91 -3.93
N VAL A 208 -13.93 -15.73 -4.07
CA VAL A 208 -13.17 -16.07 -5.29
C VAL A 208 -12.01 -16.97 -4.87
N PRO A 209 -11.67 -18.02 -5.66
CA PRO A 209 -10.53 -18.87 -5.36
C PRO A 209 -9.21 -18.10 -5.31
N PHE A 210 -8.48 -18.23 -4.22
CA PHE A 210 -7.12 -17.71 -4.03
C PHE A 210 -6.26 -18.81 -3.41
N PHE A 211 -5.25 -19.28 -4.14
CA PHE A 211 -4.44 -20.45 -3.77
C PHE A 211 -5.26 -21.70 -3.40
N GLY A 212 -6.39 -21.92 -4.09
CA GLY A 212 -7.27 -23.07 -3.87
C GLY A 212 -8.25 -22.91 -2.71
N TYR A 213 -8.30 -21.74 -2.06
CA TYR A 213 -9.28 -21.42 -1.01
C TYR A 213 -10.26 -20.37 -1.49
N ASP A 214 -11.55 -20.57 -1.21
CA ASP A 214 -12.55 -19.53 -1.44
C ASP A 214 -12.41 -18.42 -0.39
N VAL A 215 -12.01 -17.23 -0.85
CA VAL A 215 -11.79 -16.07 0.03
C VAL A 215 -12.70 -14.89 -0.32
N PRO A 216 -13.26 -14.18 0.67
CA PRO A 216 -14.01 -12.95 0.42
C PRO A 216 -13.15 -11.91 -0.31
N THR A 217 -13.60 -11.47 -1.48
CA THR A 217 -12.83 -10.58 -2.37
C THR A 217 -13.61 -9.29 -2.66
N PRO A 218 -12.98 -8.10 -2.64
CA PRO A 218 -13.70 -6.83 -2.83
C PRO A 218 -14.47 -6.76 -4.15
N ALA A 219 -15.82 -6.70 -4.08
CA ALA A 219 -16.69 -6.66 -5.27
C ALA A 219 -16.56 -5.37 -6.11
N LEU A 220 -15.95 -4.31 -5.55
CA LEU A 220 -15.88 -3.01 -6.20
C LEU A 220 -15.11 -3.06 -7.53
N ILE A 221 -14.02 -3.82 -7.58
CA ILE A 221 -13.13 -3.87 -8.76
C ILE A 221 -13.90 -4.40 -9.97
N ASP A 222 -14.57 -5.54 -9.82
CA ASP A 222 -15.38 -6.15 -10.89
C ASP A 222 -16.48 -5.20 -11.39
N LYS A 223 -17.20 -4.55 -10.47
CA LYS A 223 -18.24 -3.55 -10.81
C LYS A 223 -17.68 -2.37 -11.60
N LEU A 224 -16.49 -1.90 -11.26
CA LEU A 224 -15.84 -0.81 -11.98
C LEU A 224 -15.40 -1.24 -13.38
N VAL A 225 -14.82 -2.43 -13.50
CA VAL A 225 -14.37 -2.99 -14.77
C VAL A 225 -15.52 -3.19 -15.74
N GLN A 226 -16.60 -3.84 -15.30
CA GLN A 226 -17.78 -4.11 -16.15
C GLN A 226 -18.47 -2.83 -16.60
N ARG A 227 -18.61 -1.85 -15.69
CA ARG A 227 -19.36 -0.62 -15.96
C ARG A 227 -18.61 0.40 -16.80
N TYR A 228 -17.32 0.60 -16.54
CA TYR A 228 -16.55 1.70 -17.13
C TYR A 228 -15.48 1.24 -18.12
N ARG A 229 -15.17 -0.06 -18.17
CA ARG A 229 -14.12 -0.64 -19.03
C ARG A 229 -12.82 0.18 -18.98
N PRO A 230 -12.24 0.43 -17.79
CA PRO A 230 -11.03 1.24 -17.65
C PRO A 230 -9.82 0.56 -18.30
N HIS A 231 -8.77 1.34 -18.53
CA HIS A 231 -7.41 0.79 -18.62
C HIS A 231 -7.00 0.28 -17.24
N VAL A 232 -6.62 -0.99 -17.13
CA VAL A 232 -6.27 -1.62 -15.85
C VAL A 232 -4.77 -1.81 -15.78
N PHE A 233 -4.15 -1.31 -14.71
CA PHE A 233 -2.73 -1.50 -14.41
C PHE A 233 -2.56 -2.21 -13.08
N ILE A 234 -1.68 -3.21 -13.03
CA ILE A 234 -1.20 -3.80 -11.78
C ILE A 234 0.12 -3.11 -11.43
N VAL A 235 0.18 -2.54 -10.24
CA VAL A 235 1.25 -1.64 -9.83
C VAL A 235 1.98 -2.24 -8.63
N SER A 236 3.30 -2.22 -8.69
CA SER A 236 4.16 -2.51 -7.56
C SER A 236 5.45 -1.71 -7.68
N CYS A 237 6.11 -1.47 -6.54
CA CYS A 237 7.45 -0.89 -6.49
C CYS A 237 8.30 -1.81 -5.61
N ILE A 238 9.41 -2.30 -6.14
CA ILE A 238 10.31 -3.22 -5.45
C ILE A 238 11.72 -2.62 -5.39
N ARG A 239 12.46 -2.96 -4.34
CA ARG A 239 13.88 -2.60 -4.19
C ARG A 239 14.78 -3.58 -4.93
#